data_AF-A0ABD4SYM7-F1
#
_entry.id   AF-A0ABD4SYM7-F1
#
_cell.length_a   1.000
_cell.length_b   1.000
_cell.length_c   1.000
_cell.angle_alpha   90.00
_cell.angle_beta   90.00
_cell.angle_gamma   90.00
#
_symmetry.space_group_name_H-M   'P 1'
#
loop_
_entity.id
_entity.type
_entity.pdbx_description
1 polymer ?
#
loop_
_entity_poly.entity_id
_entity_poly.type
_entity_poly.pdbx_seq_one_letter_code
_entity_poly.pdbx_strand_id
1 'polypeptide(L)'
;IFYDQNKEPVLDKPEIFDYIISLVEKFGSRIWYEKTTDELLPEKYQNLGWTKENDILDVWVDSGVSFFAAYISDEKPPFDICF
;
A
#
# COMPACT_ATOMS: atom_id res chain seq x y z
N ILE A 1 1.64 5.88 -0.36
CA ILE A 1 1.20 6.54 -1.62
C ILE A 1 2.41 7.27 -2.22
N PHE A 2 2.44 7.51 -3.54
CA PHE A 2 3.50 8.30 -4.18
C PHE A 2 3.00 9.71 -4.50
N TYR A 3 3.87 10.70 -4.37
CA TYR A 3 3.61 12.10 -4.65
C TYR A 3 4.53 12.58 -5.78
N ASP A 4 3.96 13.34 -6.71
CA ASP A 4 4.75 13.96 -7.77
C ASP A 4 5.53 15.19 -7.26
N GLN A 5 6.23 15.88 -8.18
CA GLN A 5 6.95 17.12 -7.90
C GLN A 5 6.05 18.28 -7.42
N ASN A 6 4.76 18.25 -7.76
CA ASN A 6 3.76 19.22 -7.32
C ASN A 6 3.11 18.84 -5.99
N LYS A 7 3.53 17.73 -5.37
CA LYS A 7 2.93 17.11 -4.17
C LYS A 7 1.51 16.61 -4.39
N GLU A 8 1.13 16.29 -5.62
CA GLU A 8 -0.13 15.65 -5.93
C GLU A 8 0.00 14.12 -5.79
N PRO A 9 -0.97 13.45 -5.13
CA PRO A 9 -0.93 12.01 -4.95
C PRO A 9 -1.14 11.32 -6.31
N VAL A 10 -0.19 10.49 -6.69
CA VAL A 10 -0.21 9.72 -7.93
C VAL A 10 -0.93 8.39 -7.66
N LEU A 11 -2.24 8.36 -7.88
CA LEU A 11 -3.08 7.16 -7.78
C LEU A 11 -3.52 6.62 -9.14
N ASP A 12 -3.33 7.38 -10.21
CA ASP A 12 -3.94 7.13 -11.52
C ASP A 12 -3.11 6.17 -12.39
N LYS A 13 -1.99 5.65 -11.86
CA LYS A 13 -0.98 4.89 -12.59
C LYS A 13 -0.94 3.43 -12.12
N PRO A 14 -1.74 2.53 -12.72
CA PRO A 14 -1.78 1.11 -12.33
C PRO A 14 -0.41 0.41 -12.46
N GLU A 15 0.40 0.80 -13.44
CA GLU A 15 1.76 0.27 -13.66
C GLU A 15 2.67 0.39 -12.42
N ILE A 16 2.49 1.45 -11.62
CA ILE A 16 3.28 1.67 -10.39
C ILE A 16 2.82 0.70 -9.30
N PHE A 17 1.50 0.51 -9.17
CA PHE A 17 0.92 -0.41 -8.21
C PHE A 17 1.32 -1.85 -8.54
N ASP A 18 1.25 -2.26 -9.80
CA ASP A 18 1.65 -3.61 -10.22
C ASP A 18 3.14 -3.86 -9.91
N TYR A 19 3.99 -2.87 -10.13
CA TYR A 19 5.42 -2.97 -9.83
C TYR A 19 5.68 -3.12 -8.32
N ILE A 20 5.08 -2.26 -7.49
CA ILE A 20 5.29 -2.34 -6.03
C ILE A 20 4.68 -3.63 -5.46
N ILE A 21 3.54 -4.09 -5.98
CA ILE A 21 2.93 -5.36 -5.58
C ILE A 21 3.92 -6.50 -5.85
N SER A 22 4.50 -6.57 -7.05
CA SER A 22 5.49 -7.61 -7.38
C SER A 22 6.73 -7.57 -6.47
N LEU A 23 7.16 -6.38 -6.05
CA LEU A 23 8.27 -6.20 -5.13
C LEU A 23 7.90 -6.65 -3.71
N VAL A 24 6.70 -6.29 -3.24
CA VAL A 24 6.19 -6.69 -1.92
C VAL A 24 5.94 -8.19 -1.86
N GLU A 25 5.45 -8.82 -2.94
CA GLU A 25 5.29 -10.28 -3.01
C GLU A 25 6.64 -11.00 -2.90
N LYS A 26 7.69 -10.45 -3.52
CA LYS A 26 9.02 -11.08 -3.56
C LYS A 26 9.85 -10.84 -2.31
N PHE A 27 9.79 -9.65 -1.73
CA PHE A 27 10.67 -9.21 -0.64
C PHE A 27 9.92 -8.94 0.68
N GLY A 28 8.59 -8.99 0.66
CA GLY A 28 7.73 -8.63 1.79
C GLY A 28 7.53 -7.11 1.93
N SER A 29 6.64 -6.72 2.83
CA SER A 29 6.28 -5.30 3.10
C SER A 29 7.45 -4.45 3.62
N ARG A 30 8.51 -5.09 4.11
CA ARG A 30 9.72 -4.42 4.61
C ARG A 30 10.47 -3.64 3.53
N ILE A 31 10.32 -4.04 2.26
CA ILE A 31 10.93 -3.35 1.12
C ILE A 31 10.52 -1.88 1.02
N TRP A 32 9.30 -1.55 1.47
CA TRP A 32 8.79 -0.17 1.49
C TRP A 32 9.65 0.75 2.38
N TYR A 33 10.24 0.23 3.45
CA TYR A 33 11.08 0.99 4.37
C TYR A 33 12.57 0.93 4.01
N GLU A 34 13.02 -0.18 3.44
CA GLU A 34 14.43 -0.38 3.10
C GLU A 34 14.86 0.30 1.80
N LYS A 35 13.94 0.44 0.83
CA LYS A 35 14.25 1.01 -0.47
C LYS A 35 13.89 2.48 -0.60
N THR A 36 14.64 3.16 -1.47
CA THR A 36 14.39 4.55 -1.84
C THR A 36 13.20 4.68 -2.79
N THR A 37 12.61 5.88 -2.90
CA THR A 37 11.45 6.12 -3.77
C THR A 37 11.71 5.70 -5.21
N ASP A 38 12.92 5.97 -5.72
CA ASP A 38 13.30 5.60 -7.09
C ASP A 38 13.33 4.08 -7.29
N GLU A 39 13.84 3.31 -6.33
CA GLU A 39 13.87 1.85 -6.46
C GLU A 39 12.50 1.18 -6.31
N LEU A 40 11.55 1.88 -5.68
CA LEU A 40 10.17 1.44 -5.56
C LEU A 40 9.31 1.83 -6.77
N LEU A 41 9.88 2.64 -7.67
CA LEU A 41 9.24 3.08 -8.91
C LEU A 41 9.83 2.33 -10.12
N PRO A 42 9.01 2.09 -11.16
CA PRO A 42 9.51 1.63 -12.45
C PRO A 42 10.56 2.60 -13.01
N GLU A 43 11.56 2.11 -13.76
CA GLU A 43 12.64 2.93 -14.34
C GLU A 43 12.14 4.19 -15.07
N LYS A 44 10.95 4.10 -15.70
CA LYS A 44 10.29 5.21 -16.39
C LYS A 44 9.97 6.42 -15.51
N TYR A 45 9.84 6.22 -14.20
CA TYR A 45 9.46 7.26 -13.23
C TYR A 45 10.56 7.58 -12.22
N GLN A 46 11.75 6.99 -12.38
CA GLN A 46 12.92 7.29 -11.57
C GLN A 46 13.46 8.69 -11.88
N ASN A 47 14.04 9.37 -10.89
CA ASN A 47 14.62 10.72 -10.99
C ASN A 47 13.63 11.86 -11.31
N LEU A 48 12.31 11.63 -11.22
CA LEU A 48 11.30 12.68 -11.42
C LEU A 48 11.10 13.57 -10.18
N GLY A 49 11.94 13.42 -9.15
CA GLY A 49 11.80 14.14 -7.88
C GLY A 49 10.56 13.74 -7.07
N TRP A 50 10.02 12.55 -7.34
CA TRP A 50 8.85 12.04 -6.64
C TRP A 50 9.19 11.66 -5.20
N THR A 51 8.22 11.81 -4.32
CA THR A 51 8.36 11.46 -2.90
C THR A 51 7.37 10.37 -2.53
N LYS A 52 7.78 9.40 -1.70
CA LYS A 52 6.87 8.40 -1.14
C LYS A 52 6.29 8.94 0.16
N GLU A 53 5.03 8.63 0.41
CA GLU A 53 4.41 8.82 1.71
C GLU A 53 5.07 7.89 2.71
N ASN A 54 5.60 8.49 3.78
CA ASN A 54 6.12 7.77 4.94
C ASN A 54 5.13 7.78 6.11
N ASP A 55 3.97 8.44 5.96
CA ASP A 55 2.92 8.37 6.98
C ASP A 55 2.34 6.96 7.00
N ILE A 56 2.55 6.30 8.13
CA ILE A 56 1.91 5.03 8.47
C ILE A 56 0.41 5.29 8.63
N LEU A 57 -0.40 4.42 8.03
CA LEU A 57 -1.86 4.45 8.20
C LEU A 57 -2.19 4.44 9.70
N ASP A 58 -2.99 5.40 10.13
CA ASP A 58 -3.43 5.59 11.51
C ASP A 58 -4.07 4.29 12.03
N VAL A 59 -3.85 3.97 13.31
CA VAL A 59 -4.26 2.71 14.00
C VAL A 59 -5.75 2.38 13.80
N TRP A 60 -6.55 3.38 13.46
CA TRP A 60 -7.97 3.29 13.14
C TRP A 60 -8.31 2.53 11.85
N VAL A 61 -7.35 2.28 10.95
CA VAL A 61 -7.59 1.48 9.73
C VAL A 61 -7.35 -0.02 9.97
N ASP A 62 -6.45 -0.41 10.87
CA ASP A 62 -6.19 -1.82 11.21
C ASP A 62 -7.39 -2.52 11.88
N SER A 63 -8.26 -1.77 12.57
CA SER A 63 -9.47 -2.34 13.19
C SER A 63 -10.63 -2.56 12.20
N GLY A 64 -10.69 -1.79 11.11
CA GLY A 64 -11.72 -1.94 10.07
C GLY A 64 -11.43 -3.07 9.08
N VAL A 65 -10.15 -3.36 8.81
CA VAL A 65 -9.73 -4.44 7.89
C VAL A 65 -9.67 -5.82 8.54
N SER A 66 -9.71 -5.91 9.88
CA SER A 66 -9.89 -7.18 10.59
C SER A 66 -11.19 -7.89 10.18
N PHE A 67 -12.22 -7.12 9.78
CA PHE A 67 -13.45 -7.66 9.22
C PHE A 67 -13.21 -8.25 7.81
N PHE A 68 -12.63 -7.48 6.88
CA PHE A 68 -12.43 -7.90 5.49
C PHE A 68 -11.42 -9.05 5.32
N ALA A 69 -10.36 -9.12 6.13
CA ALA A 69 -9.38 -10.20 6.07
C ALA A 69 -9.97 -11.56 6.53
N ALA A 70 -11.04 -11.54 7.34
CA ALA A 70 -11.73 -12.75 7.80
C ALA A 70 -12.74 -13.31 6.77
N TYR A 71 -13.15 -12.54 5.75
CA TYR A 71 -14.12 -12.97 4.72
C TYR A 71 -13.52 -13.78 3.56
N ILE A 72 -12.21 -14.05 3.57
CA ILE A 72 -11.55 -14.90 2.56
C ILE A 72 -11.75 -16.40 2.86
N SER A 73 -12.34 -16.74 4.02
CA SER A 73 -12.85 -18.09 4.30
C SER A 73 -14.37 -18.07 4.26
N ASP A 74 -14.94 -18.94 3.43
CA ASP A 74 -16.37 -19.06 3.09
C ASP A 74 -17.24 -19.63 4.24
N GLU A 75 -17.03 -19.15 5.47
CA GLU A 75 -17.83 -19.54 6.64
C GLU A 75 -18.39 -18.31 7.33
N LYS A 76 -19.72 -18.21 7.33
CA LYS A 76 -20.50 -17.21 8.08
C LYS A 76 -20.32 -17.43 9.59
N PRO A 77 -19.69 -16.50 10.33
CA PRO A 77 -19.75 -16.55 11.78
C PRO A 77 -21.08 -15.95 12.27
N PRO A 78 -21.75 -16.55 13.27
CA PRO A 78 -22.91 -15.96 13.91
C PRO A 78 -22.42 -14.91 14.90
N PHE A 79 -22.30 -13.66 14.46
CA PHE A 79 -22.07 -12.54 15.38
C PHE A 79 -23.38 -11.84 15.68
N ASP A 80 -24.08 -12.33 16.70
CA ASP A 80 -25.04 -11.53 17.45
C ASP A 80 -24.26 -10.75 18.52
N ILE A 81 -24.49 -9.44 18.58
CA ILE A 81 -24.11 -8.47 19.63
C ILE A 81 -22.73 -7.80 19.47
N CYS A 82 -22.74 -6.52 19.07
CA CYS A 82 -21.70 -5.53 19.39
C CYS A 82 -22.22 -4.63 20.52
N PHE A 83 -21.39 -4.38 21.54
CA PHE A 83 -21.57 -3.29 22.51
C PHE A 83 -20.87 -2.02 22.03
#